data_AF-A0A517M4U4-F1
#
_entry.id   AF-A0A517M4U4-F1
#
_cell.length_a   1.000
_cell.length_b   1.000
_cell.length_c   1.000
_cell.angle_alpha   90.00
_cell.angle_beta   90.00
_cell.angle_gamma   90.00
#
_symmetry.space_group_name_H-M   'P 1'
#
loop_
_entity.id
_entity.type
_entity.pdbx_description
1 polymer ?
#
loop_
_entity_poly.entity_id
_entity_poly.type
_entity_poly.pdbx_seq_one_letter_code
_entity_poly.pdbx_strand_id
1 'polypeptide(L)'
;MAQANNVRCPVDRDETTTTKQCVPRRARRGIFLLIALVVIAVSTMAAYSFTDLMLAYDESTILSGRKTQADMLVESGTELARLMLAQSPTGREEMGGVDNNPAMFQAINVVPDLDPQRRGNVTVIAPSIDAMGEFSGIRYGLQNESARLNLNVLTVIEENYTVGDEALQAAADLGLADTDQAVVSDNIARELLMSLPNMTEDVADSILDWLDEDDEQRDFGAEYDYYNALPTPYGPKNGPLDSVEELLLVRGVTPELLFGADTNRNGIIDPIEQTYITTGDQSTASLGWSAFLTVYSREGNKTADGADRVDVNAEDLEQLQADLTDVLGNEDWASFIVAYRVAGQSGATASTGGDSDAAEAVSQASSGQAWSSSVLSTLDLSEGKVEVSQLLDLVGATVVVGEGNDQAVYQSPFANEPLSMATYMPYLMGLLTSKDYDSMPGRINLNECPAELIYGLPILEEETALALVEARGEQSESENRRFETWPLVEGILTLEQMRQLLPLVTAGGDVFRAQVVGYFEGANQSARVEVVIDATTINPDIVYWRSLSHLGRGFDVGTLGVRGEDGMQTLSIAE
;
A
#
# COMPACT_ATOMS: atom_id res chain seq x y z
N MET A 1 -30.63 -70.76 55.50
CA MET A 1 -30.35 -72.21 55.52
C MET A 1 -28.97 -72.44 54.94
N ALA A 2 -27.97 -72.64 55.80
CA ALA A 2 -26.71 -73.34 55.53
C ALA A 2 -26.08 -73.59 56.91
N GLN A 3 -26.15 -74.84 57.37
CA GLN A 3 -25.53 -75.31 58.60
C GLN A 3 -24.00 -75.39 58.40
N ALA A 4 -23.23 -75.06 59.43
CA ALA A 4 -22.33 -76.01 60.09
C ALA A 4 -21.44 -75.30 61.11
N ASN A 5 -21.69 -75.61 62.38
CA ASN A 5 -20.74 -75.45 63.48
C ASN A 5 -19.45 -76.20 63.16
N ASN A 6 -18.30 -75.59 63.41
CA ASN A 6 -17.07 -76.33 63.63
C ASN A 6 -16.28 -75.70 64.78
N VAL A 7 -16.61 -76.14 65.99
CA VAL A 7 -15.78 -75.95 67.19
C VAL A 7 -14.77 -77.09 67.21
N ARG A 8 -13.49 -76.80 66.98
CA ARG A 8 -12.39 -77.71 67.33
C ARG A 8 -11.70 -77.15 68.56
N CYS A 9 -11.83 -77.84 69.69
CA CYS A 9 -10.91 -77.73 70.82
C CYS A 9 -9.81 -78.79 70.67
N PRO A 10 -8.52 -78.46 70.85
CA PRO A 10 -7.52 -79.47 71.17
C PRO A 10 -7.62 -79.78 72.67
N VAL A 11 -7.73 -81.07 72.97
CA VAL A 11 -7.56 -81.62 74.32
C VAL A 11 -6.06 -81.75 74.56
N ASP A 12 -5.56 -81.19 75.65
CA ASP A 12 -4.38 -81.77 76.30
C ASP A 12 -4.50 -81.70 77.82
N ARG A 13 -3.95 -82.74 78.45
CA ARG A 13 -4.10 -83.18 79.84
C ARG A 13 -3.38 -82.25 80.81
N ASP A 14 -4.05 -81.86 81.89
CA ASP A 14 -3.59 -82.03 83.28
C ASP A 14 -4.58 -81.43 84.28
N GLU A 15 -4.89 -82.20 85.32
CA GLU A 15 -5.80 -81.86 86.41
C GLU A 15 -5.15 -80.86 87.38
N THR A 16 -5.59 -79.60 87.39
CA THR A 16 -5.76 -78.76 88.59
C THR A 16 -6.62 -77.55 88.25
N THR A 17 -7.83 -77.51 88.79
CA THR A 17 -8.88 -76.56 88.45
C THR A 17 -8.61 -75.16 89.02
N THR A 18 -8.02 -74.28 88.20
CA THR A 18 -8.13 -72.81 88.34
C THR A 18 -8.38 -72.14 86.98
N THR A 19 -9.55 -71.53 86.87
CA THR A 19 -10.11 -70.59 85.87
C THR A 19 -9.31 -70.25 84.60
N LYS A 20 -9.96 -70.40 83.43
CA LYS A 20 -9.85 -69.42 82.33
C LYS A 20 -11.24 -69.14 81.75
N GLN A 21 -11.75 -67.94 82.00
CA GLN A 21 -12.91 -67.39 81.29
C GLN A 21 -12.56 -67.23 79.81
N CYS A 22 -13.32 -67.87 78.93
CA CYS A 22 -13.26 -67.63 77.49
C CYS A 22 -13.84 -66.24 77.19
N VAL A 23 -12.99 -65.27 76.87
CA VAL A 23 -13.42 -63.99 76.33
C VAL A 23 -13.88 -64.20 74.87
N PRO A 24 -15.13 -63.88 74.50
CA PRO A 24 -15.57 -63.98 73.11
C PRO A 24 -14.81 -62.94 72.27
N ARG A 25 -14.17 -63.38 71.17
CA ARG A 25 -13.61 -62.46 70.17
C ARG A 25 -14.75 -61.63 69.59
N ARG A 26 -14.79 -60.33 69.91
CA ARG A 26 -15.68 -59.35 69.26
C ARG A 26 -15.51 -59.46 67.75
N ALA A 27 -16.57 -59.80 67.02
CA ALA A 27 -16.61 -59.70 65.58
C ALA A 27 -16.38 -58.23 65.19
N ARG A 28 -15.21 -57.91 64.65
CA ARG A 28 -14.91 -56.58 64.13
C ARG A 28 -15.86 -56.34 62.94
N ARG A 29 -16.76 -55.35 63.08
CA ARG A 29 -17.72 -54.96 62.03
C ARG A 29 -16.94 -54.52 60.78
N GLY A 30 -17.30 -55.04 59.61
CA GLY A 30 -16.66 -54.75 58.30
C GLY A 30 -16.80 -53.31 57.78
N ILE A 31 -17.12 -52.34 58.64
CA ILE A 31 -17.27 -50.91 58.30
C ILE A 31 -15.95 -50.30 57.79
N PHE A 32 -14.81 -50.75 58.31
CA PHE A 32 -13.49 -50.28 57.87
C PHE A 32 -13.19 -50.59 56.40
N LEU A 33 -13.71 -51.70 55.85
CA LEU A 33 -13.56 -52.05 54.44
C LEU A 33 -14.37 -51.11 53.54
N LEU A 34 -15.58 -50.72 53.97
CA LEU A 34 -16.40 -49.77 53.22
C LEU A 34 -15.78 -48.37 53.22
N ILE A 35 -15.25 -47.91 54.36
CA ILE A 35 -14.53 -46.62 54.43
C ILE A 35 -13.28 -46.66 53.56
N ALA A 36 -12.49 -47.74 53.63
CA ALA A 36 -11.31 -47.90 52.78
C ALA A 36 -11.67 -47.88 51.29
N LEU A 37 -12.77 -48.54 50.89
CA LEU A 37 -13.22 -48.55 49.50
C LEU A 37 -13.67 -47.17 49.02
N VAL A 38 -14.38 -46.40 49.86
CA VAL A 38 -14.76 -45.01 49.53
C VAL A 38 -13.54 -44.11 49.43
N VAL A 39 -12.58 -44.24 50.36
CA VAL A 39 -11.33 -43.47 50.33
C VAL A 39 -10.52 -43.81 49.08
N ILE A 40 -10.43 -45.09 48.72
CA ILE A 40 -9.77 -45.52 47.48
C ILE A 40 -10.50 -44.92 46.28
N ALA A 41 -11.83 -45.02 46.19
CA ALA A 41 -12.62 -44.49 45.08
C ALA A 41 -12.43 -42.97 44.90
N VAL A 42 -12.49 -42.21 46.00
CA VAL A 42 -12.27 -40.76 45.99
C VAL A 42 -10.82 -40.44 45.61
N SER A 43 -9.83 -41.19 46.14
CA SER A 43 -8.42 -40.99 45.80
C SER A 43 -8.14 -41.32 44.33
N THR A 44 -8.79 -42.34 43.77
CA THR A 44 -8.66 -42.68 42.35
C THR A 44 -9.28 -41.62 41.45
N MET A 45 -10.44 -41.06 41.84
CA MET A 45 -11.06 -39.96 41.10
C MET A 45 -10.21 -38.69 41.17
N ALA A 46 -9.63 -38.39 42.33
CA ALA A 46 -8.70 -37.27 42.50
C ALA A 46 -7.44 -37.44 41.63
N ALA A 47 -6.83 -38.64 41.65
CA ALA A 47 -5.67 -38.95 40.81
C ALA A 47 -5.99 -38.86 39.32
N TYR A 48 -7.17 -39.33 38.91
CA TYR A 48 -7.65 -39.22 37.53
C TYR A 48 -7.82 -37.74 37.13
N SER A 49 -8.55 -36.95 37.94
CA SER A 49 -8.77 -35.52 37.68
C SER A 49 -7.46 -34.71 37.64
N PHE A 50 -6.48 -35.08 38.48
CA PHE A 50 -5.16 -34.45 38.47
C PHE A 50 -4.40 -34.79 37.19
N THR A 51 -4.48 -36.04 36.72
CA THR A 51 -3.83 -36.46 35.47
C THR A 51 -4.41 -35.73 34.26
N ASP A 52 -5.74 -35.64 34.16
CA ASP A 52 -6.42 -34.92 33.07
C ASP A 52 -6.04 -33.44 33.04
N LEU A 53 -6.00 -32.82 34.22
CA LEU A 53 -5.57 -31.43 34.37
C LEU A 53 -4.10 -31.24 33.99
N MET A 54 -3.21 -32.17 34.35
CA MET A 54 -1.80 -32.10 33.96
C MET A 54 -1.61 -32.22 32.45
N LEU A 55 -2.35 -33.11 31.78
CA LEU A 55 -2.32 -33.24 30.32
C LEU A 55 -2.84 -31.96 29.63
N ALA A 56 -3.92 -31.39 30.15
CA ALA A 56 -4.46 -30.13 29.64
C ALA A 56 -3.48 -28.96 29.80
N TYR A 57 -2.76 -28.88 30.93
CA TYR A 57 -1.73 -27.85 31.14
C TYR A 57 -0.49 -28.07 30.26
N ASP A 58 -0.08 -29.31 30.02
CA ASP A 58 1.02 -29.63 29.09
C ASP A 58 0.66 -29.20 27.67
N GLU A 59 -0.53 -29.57 27.18
CA GLU A 59 -1.04 -29.16 25.87
C GLU A 59 -1.16 -27.64 25.76
N SER A 60 -1.72 -26.98 26.77
CA SER A 60 -1.82 -25.51 26.81
C SER A 60 -0.44 -24.84 26.78
N THR A 61 0.57 -25.42 27.42
CA THR A 61 1.94 -24.86 27.43
C THR A 61 2.57 -24.97 26.04
N ILE A 62 2.40 -26.11 25.38
CA ILE A 62 2.88 -26.34 24.01
C ILE A 62 2.18 -25.38 23.05
N LEU A 63 0.86 -25.24 23.14
CA LEU A 63 0.08 -24.34 22.29
C LEU A 63 0.45 -22.87 22.50
N SER A 64 0.63 -22.45 23.76
CA SER A 64 1.08 -21.09 24.08
C SER A 64 2.48 -20.81 23.54
N GLY A 65 3.41 -21.75 23.68
CA GLY A 65 4.77 -21.64 23.14
C GLY A 65 4.77 -21.53 21.62
N ARG A 66 3.98 -22.38 20.94
CA ARG A 66 3.84 -22.34 19.48
C ARG A 66 3.17 -21.06 18.99
N LYS A 67 2.19 -20.53 19.71
CA LYS A 67 1.58 -19.24 19.38
C LYS A 67 2.62 -18.12 19.42
N THR A 68 3.39 -18.02 20.50
CA THR A 68 4.48 -17.04 20.60
C THR A 68 5.52 -17.23 19.50
N GLN A 69 5.88 -18.48 19.17
CA GLN A 69 6.77 -18.75 18.04
C GLN A 69 6.16 -18.26 16.72
N ALA A 70 4.87 -18.49 16.48
CA ALA A 70 4.20 -18.00 15.27
C ALA A 70 4.21 -16.47 15.19
N ASP A 71 4.02 -15.76 16.30
CA ASP A 71 4.15 -14.30 16.35
C ASP A 71 5.58 -13.86 15.97
N MET A 72 6.61 -14.54 16.47
CA MET A 72 8.02 -14.26 16.10
C MET A 72 8.35 -14.61 14.64
N LEU A 73 7.69 -15.62 14.06
CA LEU A 73 7.82 -15.93 12.63
C LEU A 73 7.35 -14.75 11.77
N VAL A 74 6.23 -14.14 12.16
CA VAL A 74 5.69 -12.96 11.47
C VAL A 74 6.66 -11.79 11.59
N GLU A 75 7.17 -11.49 12.79
CA GLU A 75 8.18 -10.44 12.99
C GLU A 75 9.43 -10.66 12.13
N SER A 76 9.85 -11.92 11.98
CA SER A 76 10.99 -12.27 11.11
C SER A 76 10.69 -11.99 9.63
N GLY A 77 9.48 -12.28 9.17
CA GLY A 77 9.05 -11.99 7.80
C GLY A 77 8.89 -10.50 7.51
N THR A 78 8.46 -9.72 8.51
CA THR A 78 8.34 -8.26 8.37
C THR A 78 9.71 -7.59 8.31
N GLU A 79 10.68 -8.06 9.09
CA GLU A 79 12.07 -7.56 9.00
C GLU A 79 12.74 -7.99 7.70
N LEU A 80 12.39 -9.15 7.14
CA LEU A 80 12.85 -9.54 5.81
C LEU A 80 12.34 -8.58 4.73
N ALA A 81 11.04 -8.25 4.75
CA ALA A 81 10.46 -7.28 3.82
C ALA A 81 11.15 -5.91 3.96
N ARG A 82 11.39 -5.46 5.19
CA ARG A 82 12.14 -4.24 5.49
C ARG A 82 13.57 -4.26 4.92
N LEU A 83 14.28 -5.38 5.05
CA LEU A 83 15.64 -5.53 4.51
C LEU A 83 15.67 -5.46 2.97
N MET A 84 14.67 -6.03 2.31
CA MET A 84 14.53 -5.96 0.86
C MET A 84 14.27 -4.52 0.40
N LEU A 85 13.40 -3.81 1.13
CA LEU A 85 13.09 -2.40 0.87
C LEU A 85 14.25 -1.45 1.18
N ALA A 86 15.21 -1.84 2.02
CA ALA A 86 16.41 -1.03 2.27
C ALA A 86 17.39 -1.00 1.08
N GLN A 87 17.24 -1.89 0.09
CA GLN A 87 18.02 -1.86 -1.14
C GLN A 87 17.51 -0.77 -2.09
N SER A 88 18.40 -0.26 -2.95
CA SER A 88 18.00 0.66 -4.03
C SER A 88 17.01 -0.02 -4.99
N PRO A 89 16.16 0.74 -5.71
CA PRO A 89 15.25 0.19 -6.71
C PRO A 89 15.92 -0.79 -7.69
N THR A 90 17.09 -0.44 -8.23
CA THR A 90 17.88 -1.34 -9.09
C THR A 90 18.28 -2.64 -8.36
N GLY A 91 18.73 -2.55 -7.11
CA GLY A 91 19.07 -3.72 -6.31
C GLY A 91 17.86 -4.61 -5.99
N ARG A 92 16.67 -4.03 -5.81
CA ARG A 92 15.43 -4.78 -5.61
C ARG A 92 15.07 -5.59 -6.86
N GLU A 93 15.23 -5.01 -8.05
CA GLU A 93 15.00 -5.68 -9.33
C GLU A 93 15.98 -6.86 -9.53
N GLU A 94 17.26 -6.67 -9.22
CA GLU A 94 18.27 -7.74 -9.28
C GLU A 94 17.95 -8.92 -8.34
N MET A 95 17.28 -8.65 -7.21
CA MET A 95 16.81 -9.67 -6.26
C MET A 95 15.50 -10.35 -6.69
N GLY A 96 14.95 -10.02 -7.85
CA GLY A 96 13.70 -10.58 -8.39
C GLY A 96 12.46 -9.73 -8.17
N GLY A 97 12.62 -8.47 -7.75
CA GLY A 97 11.53 -7.49 -7.59
C GLY A 97 10.70 -7.67 -6.32
N VAL A 98 9.87 -6.66 -6.02
CA VAL A 98 9.00 -6.63 -4.83
C VAL A 98 7.57 -7.08 -5.12
N ASP A 99 7.14 -7.06 -6.38
CA ASP A 99 5.73 -7.29 -6.75
C ASP A 99 5.29 -8.76 -6.60
N ASN A 100 6.00 -9.68 -7.28
CA ASN A 100 5.75 -11.11 -7.20
C ASN A 100 7.05 -11.91 -7.27
N ASN A 101 7.61 -12.22 -6.10
CA ASN A 101 8.86 -12.97 -5.94
C ASN A 101 8.67 -14.14 -4.96
N PRO A 102 8.13 -15.28 -5.43
CA PRO A 102 7.92 -16.46 -4.58
C PRO A 102 9.21 -16.99 -3.95
N ALA A 103 10.37 -16.81 -4.60
CA ALA A 103 11.64 -17.29 -4.07
C ALA A 103 12.05 -16.56 -2.79
N MET A 104 11.73 -15.27 -2.68
CA MET A 104 12.03 -14.44 -1.52
C MET A 104 10.87 -14.31 -0.52
N PHE A 105 9.63 -14.59 -0.93
CA PHE A 105 8.43 -14.32 -0.12
C PHE A 105 7.57 -15.54 0.20
N GLN A 106 7.78 -16.70 -0.43
CA GLN A 106 6.96 -17.90 -0.19
C GLN A 106 7.67 -18.96 0.65
N ALA A 107 6.98 -19.46 1.69
CA ALA A 107 7.41 -20.58 2.53
C ALA A 107 8.88 -20.48 2.99
N ILE A 108 9.25 -19.30 3.46
CA ILE A 108 10.58 -18.99 3.94
C ILE A 108 10.75 -19.69 5.28
N ASN A 109 11.69 -20.61 5.32
CA ASN A 109 11.90 -21.41 6.51
C ASN A 109 12.74 -20.63 7.52
N VAL A 110 12.12 -20.26 8.64
CA VAL A 110 12.78 -19.55 9.76
C VAL A 110 13.17 -20.54 10.85
N VAL A 111 12.32 -21.54 11.12
CA VAL A 111 12.58 -22.61 12.07
C VAL A 111 12.70 -23.93 11.32
N PRO A 112 13.93 -24.37 10.97
CA PRO A 112 14.15 -25.65 10.32
C PRO A 112 13.95 -26.80 11.29
N ASP A 113 13.04 -27.70 10.95
CA ASP A 113 12.84 -28.97 11.67
C ASP A 113 12.46 -30.08 10.66
N LEU A 114 12.81 -31.32 10.97
CA LEU A 114 12.38 -32.49 10.20
C LEU A 114 10.89 -32.75 10.40
N ASP A 115 10.36 -32.49 11.60
CA ASP A 115 8.95 -32.65 11.92
C ASP A 115 8.12 -31.47 11.36
N PRO A 116 7.17 -31.70 10.43
CA PRO A 116 6.30 -30.64 9.91
C PRO A 116 5.51 -29.91 11.00
N GLN A 117 5.24 -30.53 12.15
CA GLN A 117 4.53 -29.88 13.26
C GLN A 117 5.38 -28.83 13.99
N ARG A 118 6.70 -28.84 13.80
CA ARG A 118 7.66 -27.92 14.44
C ARG A 118 8.39 -27.04 13.45
N ARG A 119 8.26 -27.33 12.16
CA ARG A 119 8.81 -26.52 11.09
C ARG A 119 8.00 -25.24 10.93
N GLY A 120 8.64 -24.12 11.24
CA GLY A 120 8.05 -22.78 11.17
C GLY A 120 8.47 -22.05 9.91
N ASN A 121 7.48 -21.63 9.13
CA ASN A 121 7.68 -20.87 7.91
C ASN A 121 6.99 -19.51 8.01
N VAL A 122 7.46 -18.57 7.20
CA VAL A 122 6.80 -17.29 6.98
C VAL A 122 6.57 -17.07 5.50
N THR A 123 5.42 -16.51 5.16
CA THR A 123 5.05 -16.14 3.80
C THR A 123 4.52 -14.70 3.81
N VAL A 124 5.02 -13.89 2.87
CA VAL A 124 4.58 -12.50 2.64
C VAL A 124 3.70 -12.47 1.40
N ILE A 125 2.51 -11.92 1.53
CA ILE A 125 1.45 -12.00 0.51
C ILE A 125 0.82 -10.63 0.32
N ALA A 126 0.50 -10.34 -0.95
CA ALA A 126 -0.31 -9.21 -1.35
C ALA A 126 -1.46 -9.68 -2.27
N PRO A 127 -2.60 -8.96 -2.33
CA PRO A 127 -3.62 -9.18 -3.35
C PRO A 127 -3.02 -9.04 -4.74
N SER A 128 -3.46 -9.82 -5.72
CA SER A 128 -3.06 -9.65 -7.12
C SER A 128 -4.13 -8.90 -7.89
N ILE A 129 -3.73 -8.17 -8.93
CA ILE A 129 -4.62 -7.49 -9.86
C ILE A 129 -4.45 -8.15 -11.22
N ASP A 130 -5.54 -8.33 -11.98
CA ASP A 130 -5.48 -8.89 -13.32
C ASP A 130 -5.22 -7.83 -14.40
N ALA A 131 -5.19 -8.27 -15.67
CA ALA A 131 -4.94 -7.38 -16.80
C ALA A 131 -6.01 -6.30 -17.01
N MET A 132 -7.20 -6.46 -16.41
CA MET A 132 -8.30 -5.51 -16.48
C MET A 132 -8.35 -4.58 -15.27
N GLY A 133 -7.35 -4.66 -14.38
CA GLY A 133 -7.29 -3.82 -13.19
C GLY A 133 -8.23 -4.28 -12.07
N GLU A 134 -8.77 -5.50 -12.14
CA GLU A 134 -9.62 -6.07 -11.10
C GLU A 134 -8.81 -6.95 -10.13
N PHE A 135 -9.21 -6.99 -8.86
CA PHE A 135 -8.57 -7.85 -7.87
C PHE A 135 -8.82 -9.33 -8.20
N SER A 136 -7.75 -10.08 -8.42
CA SER A 136 -7.81 -11.49 -8.84
C SER A 136 -6.72 -12.31 -8.17
N GLY A 137 -7.07 -12.96 -7.06
CA GLY A 137 -6.19 -13.87 -6.34
C GLY A 137 -5.09 -13.16 -5.54
N ILE A 138 -3.97 -13.86 -5.35
CA ILE A 138 -2.85 -13.38 -4.54
C ILE A 138 -1.52 -13.59 -5.23
N ARG A 139 -0.54 -12.80 -4.81
CA ARG A 139 0.87 -12.88 -5.23
C ARG A 139 1.78 -12.85 -4.00
N TYR A 140 3.03 -13.30 -4.18
CA TYR A 140 4.00 -13.36 -3.09
C TYR A 140 4.93 -12.16 -3.18
N GLY A 141 4.64 -11.12 -2.42
CA GLY A 141 5.33 -9.85 -2.52
C GLY A 141 4.62 -8.76 -1.75
N LEU A 142 4.90 -7.53 -2.15
CA LEU A 142 4.39 -6.31 -1.55
C LEU A 142 3.48 -5.59 -2.54
N GLN A 143 2.51 -4.86 -2.02
CA GLN A 143 1.65 -3.96 -2.78
C GLN A 143 2.06 -2.52 -2.53
N ASN A 144 2.17 -1.70 -3.57
CA ASN A 144 2.42 -0.28 -3.39
C ASN A 144 1.20 0.43 -2.77
N GLU A 145 1.40 1.25 -1.75
CA GLU A 145 0.34 2.08 -1.17
C GLU A 145 -0.14 3.14 -2.16
N SER A 146 0.74 3.66 -3.03
CA SER A 146 0.36 4.60 -4.10
C SER A 146 -0.59 3.99 -5.13
N ALA A 147 -0.77 2.67 -5.17
CA ALA A 147 -1.83 2.04 -5.98
C ALA A 147 -3.26 2.38 -5.50
N ARG A 148 -3.39 2.99 -4.32
CA ARG A 148 -4.66 3.39 -3.71
C ARG A 148 -4.74 4.90 -3.56
N LEU A 149 -5.96 5.41 -3.50
CA LEU A 149 -6.23 6.82 -3.30
C LEU A 149 -5.89 7.21 -1.85
N ASN A 150 -4.97 8.17 -1.70
CA ASN A 150 -4.61 8.69 -0.38
C ASN A 150 -5.57 9.80 0.04
N LEU A 151 -6.34 9.52 1.09
CA LEU A 151 -7.37 10.44 1.59
C LEU A 151 -6.76 11.76 2.07
N ASN A 152 -5.60 11.71 2.72
CA ASN A 152 -4.95 12.89 3.29
C ASN A 152 -4.39 13.85 2.24
N VAL A 153 -4.39 13.45 0.96
CA VAL A 153 -3.91 14.27 -0.16
C VAL A 153 -5.06 14.98 -0.86
N LEU A 154 -6.31 14.56 -0.64
CA LEU A 154 -7.48 15.11 -1.32
C LEU A 154 -7.66 16.61 -1.04
N THR A 155 -7.47 17.04 0.22
CA THR A 155 -7.54 18.46 0.61
C THR A 155 -6.45 19.28 -0.05
N VAL A 156 -5.23 18.75 -0.11
CA VAL A 156 -4.09 19.41 -0.78
C VAL A 156 -4.32 19.50 -2.29
N ILE A 157 -4.93 18.50 -2.91
CA ILE A 157 -5.30 18.54 -4.32
C ILE A 157 -6.33 19.64 -4.56
N GLU A 158 -7.39 19.69 -3.75
CA GLU A 158 -8.45 20.72 -3.85
C GLU A 158 -7.86 22.14 -3.75
N GLU A 159 -7.00 22.40 -2.77
CA GLU A 159 -6.30 23.70 -2.62
C GLU A 159 -5.45 24.07 -3.84
N ASN A 160 -4.71 23.12 -4.42
CA ASN A 160 -3.83 23.42 -5.55
C ASN A 160 -4.59 23.69 -6.86
N TYR A 161 -5.76 23.06 -7.05
CA TYR A 161 -6.58 23.28 -8.25
C TYR A 161 -7.42 24.55 -8.14
N THR A 162 -7.95 24.88 -6.95
CA THR A 162 -8.69 26.14 -6.72
C THR A 162 -7.83 27.38 -6.94
N VAL A 163 -6.55 27.36 -6.50
CA VAL A 163 -5.60 28.46 -6.74
C VAL A 163 -5.26 28.63 -8.22
N GLY A 164 -5.21 27.54 -9.00
CA GLY A 164 -5.03 27.60 -10.46
C GLY A 164 -6.22 28.26 -11.17
N ASP A 165 -7.42 28.07 -10.63
CA ASP A 165 -8.64 28.63 -11.18
C ASP A 165 -8.81 30.12 -10.83
N GLU A 166 -8.34 30.64 -9.69
CA GLU A 166 -8.34 32.09 -9.46
C GLU A 166 -7.56 32.85 -10.54
N ALA A 167 -6.44 32.29 -11.01
CA ALA A 167 -5.66 32.83 -12.11
C ALA A 167 -6.38 32.70 -13.46
N LEU A 168 -7.10 31.60 -13.69
CA LEU A 168 -7.88 31.35 -14.89
C LEU A 168 -9.16 32.20 -14.95
N GLN A 169 -9.87 32.33 -13.83
CA GLN A 169 -11.01 33.20 -13.59
C GLN A 169 -10.62 34.67 -13.75
N ALA A 170 -9.44 35.08 -13.25
CA ALA A 170 -8.90 36.42 -13.52
C ALA A 170 -8.61 36.64 -15.02
N ALA A 171 -8.17 35.61 -15.75
CA ALA A 171 -8.00 35.66 -17.20
C ALA A 171 -9.36 35.67 -17.94
N ALA A 172 -10.36 34.93 -17.46
CA ALA A 172 -11.71 34.90 -17.99
C ALA A 172 -12.46 36.23 -17.75
N ASP A 173 -12.28 36.87 -16.60
CA ASP A 173 -12.78 38.21 -16.27
C ASP A 173 -12.18 39.28 -17.18
N LEU A 174 -10.96 39.04 -17.69
CA LEU A 174 -10.30 39.85 -18.71
C LEU A 174 -10.73 39.48 -20.15
N GLY A 175 -11.63 38.51 -20.31
CA GLY A 175 -12.15 38.04 -21.60
C GLY A 175 -11.14 37.22 -22.42
N LEU A 176 -10.09 36.69 -21.76
CA LEU A 176 -9.00 35.95 -22.39
C LEU A 176 -9.19 34.42 -22.32
N ALA A 177 -10.17 33.93 -21.57
CA ALA A 177 -10.51 32.51 -21.43
C ALA A 177 -12.03 32.29 -21.52
N ASP A 178 -12.43 31.14 -22.06
CA ASP A 178 -13.84 30.76 -22.20
C ASP A 178 -14.41 30.27 -20.86
N THR A 179 -15.52 30.87 -20.42
CA THR A 179 -16.09 30.69 -19.07
C THR A 179 -16.79 29.34 -18.85
N ASP A 180 -16.97 28.53 -19.90
CA ASP A 180 -17.70 27.25 -19.80
C ASP A 180 -16.87 26.11 -19.16
N GLN A 181 -15.56 26.28 -18.96
CA GLN A 181 -14.70 25.29 -18.28
C GLN A 181 -14.46 25.56 -16.77
N ALA A 182 -14.76 26.77 -16.28
CA ALA A 182 -14.41 27.21 -14.92
C ALA A 182 -15.39 26.77 -13.81
N VAL A 183 -16.41 25.96 -14.12
CA VAL A 183 -17.45 25.53 -13.15
C VAL A 183 -17.26 24.07 -12.70
N VAL A 184 -16.22 23.37 -13.20
CA VAL A 184 -15.97 21.94 -12.95
C VAL A 184 -14.83 21.71 -11.93
N SER A 185 -14.17 22.77 -11.47
CA SER A 185 -12.88 22.76 -10.75
C SER A 185 -12.98 22.49 -9.24
N ASP A 186 -14.06 22.88 -8.56
CA ASP A 186 -14.24 22.69 -7.11
C ASP A 186 -14.49 21.23 -6.69
N ASN A 187 -14.45 20.28 -7.63
CA ASN A 187 -15.04 18.95 -7.43
C ASN A 187 -14.09 17.77 -7.66
N ILE A 188 -12.80 17.98 -7.95
CA ILE A 188 -11.89 16.87 -8.30
C ILE A 188 -11.76 15.86 -7.16
N ALA A 189 -11.63 16.32 -5.92
CA ALA A 189 -11.57 15.45 -4.75
C ALA A 189 -12.84 14.62 -4.58
N ARG A 190 -14.02 15.24 -4.79
CA ARG A 190 -15.32 14.54 -4.78
C ARG A 190 -15.42 13.57 -5.95
N GLU A 191 -15.03 13.94 -7.16
CA GLU A 191 -15.06 13.09 -8.35
C GLU A 191 -14.21 11.83 -8.18
N LEU A 192 -13.01 11.97 -7.62
CA LEU A 192 -12.15 10.85 -7.27
C LEU A 192 -12.83 9.91 -6.26
N LEU A 193 -13.53 10.44 -5.26
CA LEU A 193 -14.30 9.63 -4.31
C LEU A 193 -15.53 8.98 -4.98
N MET A 194 -16.22 9.70 -5.87
CA MET A 194 -17.40 9.22 -6.58
C MET A 194 -17.09 8.10 -7.58
N SER A 195 -15.83 7.93 -7.98
CA SER A 195 -15.36 6.76 -8.74
C SER A 195 -15.46 5.46 -7.96
N LEU A 196 -15.52 5.53 -6.62
CA LEU A 196 -15.57 4.36 -5.77
C LEU A 196 -16.96 3.70 -5.82
N PRO A 197 -17.01 2.35 -5.76
CA PRO A 197 -18.26 1.63 -5.84
C PRO A 197 -19.18 1.97 -4.67
N ASN A 198 -20.46 2.20 -4.96
CA ASN A 198 -21.49 2.58 -3.99
C ASN A 198 -21.20 3.88 -3.21
N MET A 199 -20.31 4.76 -3.70
CA MET A 199 -20.15 6.10 -3.14
C MET A 199 -21.36 6.97 -3.50
N THR A 200 -21.79 7.81 -2.55
CA THR A 200 -22.85 8.80 -2.74
C THR A 200 -22.32 10.19 -2.42
N GLU A 201 -22.90 11.22 -3.03
CA GLU A 201 -22.45 12.61 -2.86
C GLU A 201 -22.44 13.05 -1.38
N ASP A 202 -23.44 12.63 -0.59
CA ASP A 202 -23.51 12.94 0.83
C ASP A 202 -22.41 12.28 1.66
N VAL A 203 -21.94 11.10 1.27
CA VAL A 203 -20.82 10.44 1.94
C VAL A 203 -19.50 11.05 1.49
N ALA A 204 -19.33 11.32 0.20
CA ALA A 204 -18.12 11.96 -0.32
C ALA A 204 -17.90 13.33 0.34
N ASP A 205 -18.94 14.17 0.42
CA ASP A 205 -18.87 15.47 1.10
C ASP A 205 -18.60 15.33 2.59
N SER A 206 -19.25 14.38 3.26
CA SER A 206 -19.01 14.15 4.68
C SER A 206 -17.58 13.66 4.96
N ILE A 207 -16.94 12.97 4.00
CA ILE A 207 -15.53 12.60 4.09
C ILE A 207 -14.66 13.85 3.93
N LEU A 208 -14.92 14.72 2.94
CA LEU A 208 -14.12 15.92 2.73
C LEU A 208 -14.23 16.89 3.93
N ASP A 209 -15.44 17.14 4.46
CA ASP A 209 -15.69 17.93 5.69
C ASP A 209 -15.05 17.30 6.95
N TRP A 210 -14.70 16.01 6.91
CA TRP A 210 -14.01 15.40 8.04
C TRP A 210 -12.50 15.68 8.01
N LEU A 211 -11.95 15.97 6.82
CA LEU A 211 -10.52 16.08 6.56
C LEU A 211 -10.00 17.52 6.52
N ASP A 212 -10.80 18.47 6.06
CA ASP A 212 -10.40 19.88 5.96
C ASP A 212 -10.35 20.59 7.33
N GLU A 213 -9.66 21.73 7.39
CA GLU A 213 -9.38 22.40 8.65
C GLU A 213 -10.49 23.37 9.08
N ASP A 214 -11.37 23.75 8.17
CA ASP A 214 -12.43 24.71 8.44
C ASP A 214 -13.68 24.07 9.08
N ASP A 215 -14.72 24.86 9.27
CA ASP A 215 -16.02 24.41 9.82
C ASP A 215 -17.14 24.71 8.79
N GLU A 216 -16.79 24.93 7.52
CA GLU A 216 -17.72 25.28 6.44
C GLU A 216 -18.32 24.03 5.81
N GLN A 217 -19.52 23.69 6.26
CA GLN A 217 -20.24 22.52 5.75
C GLN A 217 -20.50 22.60 4.23
N ARG A 218 -20.04 21.59 3.47
CA ARG A 218 -20.37 21.41 2.05
C ARG A 218 -21.86 21.09 1.82
N ASP A 219 -22.31 21.19 0.57
CA ASP A 219 -23.73 21.03 0.17
C ASP A 219 -24.43 19.82 0.80
N PHE A 220 -23.79 18.66 0.79
CA PHE A 220 -24.32 17.43 1.40
C PHE A 220 -23.49 16.90 2.56
N GLY A 221 -22.51 17.68 3.01
CA GLY A 221 -21.52 17.30 4.00
C GLY A 221 -22.04 17.29 5.45
N ALA A 222 -21.12 17.17 6.38
CA ALA A 222 -21.40 17.10 7.81
C ALA A 222 -20.22 17.60 8.63
N GLU A 223 -20.49 18.64 9.42
CA GLU A 223 -19.52 19.32 10.25
C GLU A 223 -19.79 19.16 11.76
N TYR A 224 -19.09 19.93 12.58
CA TYR A 224 -19.25 20.02 14.03
C TYR A 224 -20.72 20.00 14.50
N ASP A 225 -21.59 20.81 13.90
CA ASP A 225 -23.00 20.92 14.29
C ASP A 225 -23.76 19.59 14.13
N TYR A 226 -23.44 18.81 13.10
CA TYR A 226 -24.03 17.49 12.89
C TYR A 226 -23.54 16.49 13.94
N TYR A 227 -22.22 16.37 14.14
CA TYR A 227 -21.64 15.37 15.05
C TYR A 227 -21.97 15.65 16.52
N ASN A 228 -22.09 16.93 16.89
CA ASN A 228 -22.47 17.33 18.24
C ASN A 228 -23.96 17.06 18.56
N ALA A 229 -24.81 16.94 17.53
CA ALA A 229 -26.22 16.61 17.68
C ALA A 229 -26.50 15.10 17.85
N LEU A 230 -25.49 14.23 17.67
CA LEU A 230 -25.64 12.78 17.80
C LEU A 230 -25.92 12.35 19.25
N PRO A 231 -26.53 11.16 19.48
CA PRO A 231 -26.80 10.65 20.82
C PRO A 231 -25.56 10.52 21.71
N THR A 232 -24.41 10.25 21.09
CA THR A 232 -23.09 10.30 21.72
C THR A 232 -22.27 11.35 20.95
N PRO A 233 -22.25 12.61 21.42
CA PRO A 233 -21.55 13.69 20.72
C PRO A 233 -20.05 13.45 20.62
N TYR A 234 -19.49 13.78 19.46
CA TYR A 234 -18.06 13.91 19.21
C TYR A 234 -17.84 15.06 18.22
N GLY A 235 -16.59 15.51 18.07
CA GLY A 235 -16.22 16.50 17.06
C GLY A 235 -15.63 15.81 15.82
N PRO A 236 -15.72 16.45 14.65
CA PRO A 236 -14.93 16.06 13.49
C PRO A 236 -13.44 16.21 13.77
N LYS A 237 -12.60 15.57 12.96
CA LYS A 237 -11.15 15.57 13.16
C LYS A 237 -10.51 16.88 12.70
N ASN A 238 -11.02 17.43 11.62
CA ASN A 238 -10.54 18.62 10.92
C ASN A 238 -9.03 18.52 10.66
N GLY A 239 -8.63 17.42 10.01
CA GLY A 239 -7.24 17.12 9.74
C GLY A 239 -7.00 15.70 9.25
N PRO A 240 -5.72 15.32 9.04
CA PRO A 240 -5.37 14.06 8.39
C PRO A 240 -5.77 12.84 9.22
N LEU A 241 -6.30 11.82 8.54
CA LEU A 241 -6.68 10.53 9.11
C LEU A 241 -5.43 9.74 9.56
N ASP A 242 -5.54 9.09 10.72
CA ASP A 242 -4.47 8.21 11.23
C ASP A 242 -4.60 6.77 10.70
N SER A 243 -5.83 6.34 10.39
CA SER A 243 -6.13 5.04 9.80
C SER A 243 -7.40 5.10 8.96
N VAL A 244 -7.52 4.19 7.99
CA VAL A 244 -8.69 4.13 7.09
C VAL A 244 -9.98 3.82 7.87
N GLU A 245 -9.90 3.06 8.98
CA GLU A 245 -11.07 2.76 9.82
C GLU A 245 -11.67 3.94 10.55
N GLU A 246 -10.96 5.05 10.65
CA GLU A 246 -11.49 6.28 11.23
C GLU A 246 -12.70 6.79 10.42
N LEU A 247 -12.78 6.45 9.13
CA LEU A 247 -13.95 6.73 8.29
C LEU A 247 -15.27 6.18 8.87
N LEU A 248 -15.24 5.17 9.75
CA LEU A 248 -16.47 4.69 10.42
C LEU A 248 -17.12 5.72 11.37
N LEU A 249 -16.41 6.82 11.70
CA LEU A 249 -16.95 7.95 12.44
C LEU A 249 -17.63 8.98 11.55
N VAL A 250 -17.37 8.94 10.24
CA VAL A 250 -17.93 9.85 9.25
C VAL A 250 -19.39 9.49 8.98
N ARG A 251 -20.21 10.51 8.76
CA ARG A 251 -21.62 10.33 8.41
C ARG A 251 -21.78 9.48 7.15
N GLY A 252 -22.65 8.46 7.25
CA GLY A 252 -23.04 7.63 6.10
C GLY A 252 -22.07 6.49 5.77
N VAL A 253 -20.87 6.47 6.33
CA VAL A 253 -19.94 5.34 6.19
C VAL A 253 -20.41 4.17 7.06
N THR A 254 -20.48 2.98 6.46
CA THR A 254 -20.87 1.75 7.15
C THR A 254 -19.75 0.71 7.08
N PRO A 255 -19.65 -0.22 8.05
CA PRO A 255 -18.69 -1.33 7.97
C PRO A 255 -18.81 -2.14 6.68
N GLU A 256 -20.02 -2.27 6.15
CA GLU A 256 -20.32 -2.97 4.90
C GLU A 256 -19.72 -2.25 3.68
N LEU A 257 -19.81 -0.91 3.62
CA LEU A 257 -19.17 -0.14 2.54
C LEU A 257 -17.64 -0.15 2.67
N LEU A 258 -17.12 -0.05 3.89
CA LEU A 258 -15.68 0.07 4.14
C LEU A 258 -14.90 -1.23 3.95
N PHE A 259 -15.40 -2.35 4.49
CA PHE A 259 -14.72 -3.65 4.46
C PHE A 259 -15.31 -4.63 3.45
N GLY A 260 -16.46 -4.31 2.86
CA GLY A 260 -17.12 -5.20 1.91
C GLY A 260 -17.53 -6.54 2.52
N ALA A 261 -17.50 -7.58 1.69
CA ALA A 261 -17.84 -8.96 2.04
C ALA A 261 -16.65 -9.77 2.56
N ASP A 262 -15.40 -9.30 2.39
CA ASP A 262 -14.19 -9.95 2.88
C ASP A 262 -14.09 -9.83 4.41
N THR A 263 -14.72 -10.78 5.09
CA THR A 263 -14.83 -10.79 6.56
C THR A 263 -13.48 -11.12 7.19
N ASN A 264 -12.69 -11.95 6.51
CA ASN A 264 -11.42 -12.43 7.03
C ASN A 264 -10.23 -11.53 6.62
N ARG A 265 -10.47 -10.50 5.79
CA ARG A 265 -9.50 -9.51 5.31
C ARG A 265 -8.29 -10.15 4.64
N ASN A 266 -8.49 -11.12 3.74
CA ASN A 266 -7.39 -11.74 2.98
C ASN A 266 -7.29 -11.25 1.53
N GLY A 267 -8.15 -10.32 1.11
CA GLY A 267 -8.20 -9.78 -0.24
C GLY A 267 -8.81 -10.74 -1.27
N ILE A 268 -9.43 -11.84 -0.84
CA ILE A 268 -10.07 -12.84 -1.70
C ILE A 268 -11.47 -13.10 -1.17
N ILE A 269 -12.49 -12.90 -2.00
CA ILE A 269 -13.85 -13.32 -1.65
C ILE A 269 -13.96 -14.84 -1.80
N ASP A 270 -14.00 -15.55 -0.67
CA ASP A 270 -14.14 -17.00 -0.66
C ASP A 270 -15.61 -17.45 -0.92
N PRO A 271 -15.86 -18.74 -1.22
CA PRO A 271 -17.21 -19.22 -1.51
C PRO A 271 -18.22 -19.02 -0.37
N ILE A 272 -17.76 -18.87 0.89
CA ILE A 272 -18.68 -18.60 2.00
C ILE A 272 -18.98 -17.09 2.09
N GLU A 273 -18.01 -16.24 1.80
CA GLU A 273 -18.15 -14.78 1.71
C GLU A 273 -19.03 -14.35 0.55
N GLN A 274 -18.94 -15.06 -0.59
CA GLN A 274 -19.86 -14.88 -1.73
C GLN A 274 -21.34 -15.06 -1.34
N THR A 275 -21.64 -15.83 -0.30
CA THR A 275 -23.04 -16.01 0.15
C THR A 275 -23.61 -14.80 0.90
N TYR A 276 -22.74 -13.92 1.42
CA TYR A 276 -23.12 -12.69 2.10
C TYR A 276 -23.26 -11.50 1.13
N ILE A 277 -22.87 -11.65 -0.13
CA ILE A 277 -23.10 -10.65 -1.17
C ILE A 277 -24.60 -10.66 -1.52
N THR A 278 -25.35 -9.70 -0.95
CA THR A 278 -26.82 -9.63 -1.11
C THR A 278 -27.29 -8.93 -2.38
N THR A 279 -26.38 -8.30 -3.14
CA THR A 279 -26.67 -7.55 -4.37
C THR A 279 -26.12 -8.28 -5.59
N GLY A 280 -26.83 -8.24 -6.72
CA GLY A 280 -26.45 -8.89 -7.98
C GLY A 280 -25.24 -8.27 -8.68
N ASP A 281 -24.39 -7.57 -7.95
CA ASP A 281 -23.20 -6.87 -8.41
C ASP A 281 -22.00 -7.69 -7.95
N GLN A 282 -21.55 -8.59 -8.85
CA GLN A 282 -20.42 -9.50 -8.64
C GLN A 282 -19.09 -8.78 -8.94
N SER A 283 -18.98 -7.50 -8.61
CA SER A 283 -17.84 -6.65 -8.94
C SER A 283 -16.86 -6.50 -7.77
N THR A 284 -15.70 -5.91 -8.07
CA THR A 284 -14.67 -5.38 -7.16
C THR A 284 -15.21 -4.57 -5.98
N ALA A 285 -16.44 -4.04 -6.09
CA ALA A 285 -17.24 -3.47 -4.99
C ALA A 285 -17.36 -4.39 -3.77
N SER A 286 -17.20 -5.69 -3.95
CA SER A 286 -17.29 -6.71 -2.90
C SER A 286 -16.13 -6.66 -1.88
N LEU A 287 -14.99 -6.04 -2.18
CA LEU A 287 -13.87 -5.88 -1.23
C LEU A 287 -14.00 -4.63 -0.33
N GLY A 288 -14.93 -3.74 -0.64
CA GLY A 288 -15.15 -2.48 0.08
C GLY A 288 -14.08 -1.41 -0.16
N TRP A 289 -14.31 -0.21 0.36
CA TRP A 289 -13.44 0.95 0.12
C TRP A 289 -12.02 0.81 0.66
N SER A 290 -11.78 -0.03 1.66
CA SER A 290 -10.44 -0.29 2.19
C SER A 290 -9.47 -0.94 1.18
N ALA A 291 -9.98 -1.50 0.08
CA ALA A 291 -9.18 -1.98 -1.04
C ALA A 291 -8.71 -0.85 -1.98
N PHE A 292 -9.35 0.31 -1.95
CA PHE A 292 -9.08 1.45 -2.83
C PHE A 292 -8.48 2.65 -2.10
N LEU A 293 -8.61 2.72 -0.78
CA LEU A 293 -8.20 3.85 0.04
C LEU A 293 -6.95 3.56 0.87
N THR A 294 -6.17 4.61 1.12
CA THR A 294 -5.02 4.60 2.04
C THR A 294 -4.84 5.97 2.72
N VAL A 295 -3.99 5.98 3.75
CA VAL A 295 -3.53 7.19 4.45
C VAL A 295 -1.99 7.29 4.50
N TYR A 296 -1.28 6.26 4.01
CA TYR A 296 0.16 6.10 4.22
C TYR A 296 1.00 6.24 2.94
N SER A 297 0.43 6.51 1.75
CA SER A 297 1.21 6.56 0.51
C SER A 297 2.21 7.73 0.52
N ARG A 298 3.43 7.47 0.04
CA ARG A 298 4.50 8.46 -0.15
C ARG A 298 5.41 8.08 -1.32
N GLU A 299 6.04 9.09 -1.90
CA GLU A 299 7.04 8.98 -2.95
C GLU A 299 8.31 9.71 -2.52
N GLY A 300 9.45 9.03 -2.60
CA GLY A 300 10.77 9.59 -2.35
C GLY A 300 11.34 10.27 -3.59
N ASN A 301 12.08 11.36 -3.40
CA ASN A 301 12.73 12.07 -4.48
C ASN A 301 14.13 11.49 -4.78
N LYS A 302 14.16 10.22 -5.16
CA LYS A 302 15.40 9.45 -5.39
C LYS A 302 15.47 8.95 -6.84
N THR A 303 16.68 8.77 -7.34
CA THR A 303 16.95 8.06 -8.59
C THR A 303 16.85 6.55 -8.38
N ALA A 304 16.84 5.76 -9.47
CA ALA A 304 16.80 4.30 -9.40
C ALA A 304 17.98 3.69 -8.60
N ASP A 305 19.11 4.40 -8.51
CA ASP A 305 20.28 3.99 -7.75
C ASP A 305 20.27 4.47 -6.29
N GLY A 306 19.27 5.27 -5.90
CA GLY A 306 19.12 5.83 -4.55
C GLY A 306 19.86 7.14 -4.29
N ALA A 307 20.36 7.80 -5.34
CA ALA A 307 20.91 9.17 -5.24
C ALA A 307 19.78 10.20 -5.30
N ASP A 308 20.06 11.44 -4.90
CA ASP A 308 19.08 12.54 -4.99
C ASP A 308 18.96 13.00 -6.45
N ARG A 309 17.76 13.42 -6.85
CA ARG A 309 17.52 13.99 -8.19
C ARG A 309 18.04 15.43 -8.26
N VAL A 310 18.42 15.88 -9.44
CA VAL A 310 18.88 17.25 -9.66
C VAL A 310 17.67 18.18 -9.74
N ASP A 311 17.63 19.19 -8.86
CA ASP A 311 16.62 20.25 -8.92
C ASP A 311 16.94 21.22 -10.07
N VAL A 312 16.03 21.29 -11.06
CA VAL A 312 16.18 22.20 -12.21
C VAL A 312 16.00 23.67 -11.85
N ASN A 313 15.48 23.96 -10.65
CA ASN A 313 15.24 25.31 -10.16
C ASN A 313 16.32 25.82 -9.20
N ALA A 314 17.46 25.11 -9.09
CA ALA A 314 18.59 25.54 -8.28
C ALA A 314 19.04 26.99 -8.57
N GLU A 315 19.44 27.72 -7.53
CA GLU A 315 19.78 29.15 -7.61
C GLU A 315 21.04 29.41 -8.44
N ASP A 316 22.05 28.54 -8.34
CA ASP A 316 23.32 28.68 -9.05
C ASP A 316 23.25 28.01 -10.42
N LEU A 317 23.02 28.82 -11.47
CA LEU A 317 22.88 28.34 -12.84
C LEU A 317 24.18 27.77 -13.43
N GLU A 318 25.35 28.21 -12.98
CA GLU A 318 26.64 27.68 -13.45
C GLU A 318 26.87 26.27 -12.87
N GLN A 319 26.62 26.10 -11.57
CA GLN A 319 26.68 24.80 -10.91
C GLN A 319 25.60 23.85 -11.46
N LEU A 320 24.37 24.34 -11.65
CA LEU A 320 23.28 23.58 -12.25
C LEU A 320 23.65 23.06 -13.64
N GLN A 321 24.28 23.88 -14.49
CA GLN A 321 24.72 23.44 -15.81
C GLN A 321 25.72 22.28 -15.70
N ALA A 322 26.69 22.37 -14.76
CA ALA A 322 27.68 21.32 -14.55
C ALA A 322 27.04 20.02 -14.07
N ASP A 323 26.15 20.10 -13.09
CA ASP A 323 25.44 18.95 -12.51
C ASP A 323 24.54 18.27 -13.56
N LEU A 324 23.78 19.06 -14.34
CA LEU A 324 22.95 18.54 -15.42
C LEU A 324 23.78 17.88 -16.53
N THR A 325 24.96 18.42 -16.85
CA THR A 325 25.83 17.85 -17.89
C THR A 325 26.41 16.50 -17.46
N ASP A 326 26.79 16.38 -16.18
CA ASP A 326 27.30 15.13 -15.60
C ASP A 326 26.21 14.04 -15.58
N VAL A 327 25.00 14.41 -15.14
CA VAL A 327 23.89 13.47 -14.94
C VAL A 327 23.21 13.07 -16.25
N LEU A 328 22.93 14.01 -17.17
CA LEU A 328 22.25 13.73 -18.43
C LEU A 328 23.19 13.19 -19.52
N GLY A 329 24.50 13.43 -19.40
CA GLY A 329 25.49 13.03 -20.41
C GLY A 329 25.36 13.72 -21.77
N ASN A 330 24.48 14.74 -21.88
CA ASN A 330 24.23 15.50 -23.09
C ASN A 330 24.25 17.01 -22.81
N GLU A 331 25.27 17.68 -23.36
CA GLU A 331 25.49 19.12 -23.17
C GLU A 331 24.37 19.98 -23.77
N ASP A 332 23.72 19.54 -24.87
CA ASP A 332 22.62 20.28 -25.49
C ASP A 332 21.36 20.26 -24.60
N TRP A 333 21.10 19.16 -23.90
CA TRP A 333 19.98 19.06 -22.96
C TRP A 333 20.21 19.90 -21.72
N ALA A 334 21.37 19.75 -21.09
CA ALA A 334 21.74 20.52 -19.90
C ALA A 334 21.73 22.03 -20.17
N SER A 335 22.34 22.46 -21.29
CA SER A 335 22.37 23.87 -21.67
C SER A 335 20.99 24.44 -21.98
N PHE A 336 20.09 23.65 -22.59
CA PHE A 336 18.73 24.11 -22.86
C PHE A 336 17.92 24.34 -21.59
N ILE A 337 18.00 23.43 -20.61
CA ILE A 337 17.28 23.57 -19.33
C ILE A 337 17.69 24.85 -18.61
N VAL A 338 19.00 25.14 -18.56
CA VAL A 338 19.51 26.39 -17.98
C VAL A 338 19.07 27.61 -18.78
N ALA A 339 19.10 27.54 -20.11
CA ALA A 339 18.63 28.63 -20.96
C ALA A 339 17.13 28.91 -20.79
N TYR A 340 16.33 27.87 -20.57
CA TYR A 340 14.90 27.98 -20.27
C TYR A 340 14.67 28.76 -18.96
N ARG A 341 15.49 28.53 -17.92
CA ARG A 341 15.42 29.32 -16.67
C ARG A 341 15.71 30.81 -16.88
N VAL A 342 16.52 31.18 -17.87
CA VAL A 342 16.88 32.58 -18.14
C VAL A 342 15.85 33.29 -19.04
N ALA A 343 15.42 32.63 -20.12
CA ALA A 343 14.61 33.26 -21.16
C ALA A 343 13.60 32.31 -21.83
N GLY A 344 13.19 31.26 -21.11
CA GLY A 344 12.23 30.28 -21.60
C GLY A 344 10.81 30.82 -21.72
N GLN A 345 10.11 30.33 -22.74
CA GLN A 345 8.66 30.44 -22.88
C GLN A 345 8.09 29.03 -22.96
N SER A 346 7.13 28.73 -22.08
CA SER A 346 6.50 27.40 -22.04
C SER A 346 5.69 27.18 -23.32
N GLY A 347 5.70 25.94 -23.83
CA GLY A 347 4.91 25.56 -24.99
C GLY A 347 3.39 25.60 -24.74
N ALA A 348 2.95 25.64 -23.47
CA ALA A 348 1.54 25.68 -23.06
C ALA A 348 0.86 27.01 -23.36
N THR A 349 1.57 28.13 -23.24
CA THR A 349 1.01 29.48 -23.47
C THR A 349 0.68 29.80 -24.94
N ALA A 350 1.00 28.91 -25.88
CA ALA A 350 0.84 29.17 -27.31
C ALA A 350 -0.52 28.71 -27.89
N SER A 351 -1.38 28.00 -27.13
CA SER A 351 -2.61 27.40 -27.67
C SER A 351 -3.93 28.09 -27.29
N THR A 352 -3.95 29.03 -26.34
CA THR A 352 -5.22 29.61 -25.82
C THR A 352 -5.35 31.14 -25.89
N GLY A 353 -4.44 31.84 -26.57
CA GLY A 353 -4.55 33.28 -26.78
C GLY A 353 -5.08 33.64 -28.17
N GLY A 354 -6.35 34.04 -28.28
CA GLY A 354 -6.93 34.67 -29.47
C GLY A 354 -6.45 36.11 -29.72
N ASP A 355 -5.19 36.42 -29.39
CA ASP A 355 -4.57 37.71 -29.65
C ASP A 355 -3.75 37.63 -30.95
N SER A 356 -3.83 38.68 -31.77
CA SER A 356 -3.21 38.72 -33.10
C SER A 356 -1.67 38.61 -33.07
N ASP A 357 -1.05 38.71 -31.90
CA ASP A 357 0.39 38.52 -31.68
C ASP A 357 0.76 37.05 -31.35
N ALA A 358 -0.18 36.23 -30.83
CA ALA A 358 0.07 34.79 -30.54
C ALA A 358 0.04 33.93 -31.81
N ALA A 359 -0.74 34.33 -32.82
CA ALA A 359 -0.74 33.71 -34.14
C ALA A 359 0.61 33.91 -34.89
N GLU A 360 1.35 34.98 -34.60
CA GLU A 360 2.72 35.15 -35.09
C GLU A 360 3.71 34.20 -34.38
N ALA A 361 3.56 33.94 -33.08
CA ALA A 361 4.41 33.01 -32.33
C ALA A 361 4.27 31.55 -32.80
N VAL A 362 3.06 31.08 -33.08
CA VAL A 362 2.83 29.72 -33.62
C VAL A 362 3.37 29.60 -35.05
N SER A 363 3.31 30.67 -35.85
CA SER A 363 3.94 30.69 -37.18
C SER A 363 5.47 30.74 -37.12
N GLN A 364 6.05 31.37 -36.08
CA GLN A 364 7.49 31.42 -35.85
C GLN A 364 8.06 30.16 -35.20
N ALA A 365 7.26 29.38 -34.45
CA ALA A 365 7.70 28.12 -33.86
C ALA A 365 8.12 27.08 -34.91
N SER A 366 7.47 27.08 -36.08
CA SER A 366 7.88 26.27 -37.23
C SER A 366 9.15 26.76 -37.95
N SER A 367 9.65 27.95 -37.60
CA SER A 367 10.81 28.62 -38.21
C SER A 367 11.97 28.89 -37.25
N GLY A 368 11.86 28.47 -35.99
CA GLY A 368 12.90 28.65 -34.97
C GLY A 368 14.13 27.79 -35.26
N GLN A 369 15.30 28.26 -34.87
CA GLN A 369 16.55 27.50 -35.01
C GLN A 369 16.60 26.39 -33.97
N ALA A 370 17.18 25.23 -34.31
CA ALA A 370 17.42 24.19 -33.31
C ALA A 370 18.40 24.69 -32.24
N TRP A 371 18.14 24.37 -30.96
CA TRP A 371 19.06 24.69 -29.87
C TRP A 371 20.43 24.03 -30.07
N SER A 372 21.48 24.69 -29.58
CA SER A 372 22.82 24.10 -29.45
C SER A 372 23.53 24.72 -28.25
N SER A 373 24.39 23.95 -27.57
CA SER A 373 25.10 24.39 -26.36
C SER A 373 25.88 25.71 -26.53
N SER A 374 26.36 26.00 -27.74
CA SER A 374 27.12 27.22 -28.05
C SER A 374 26.33 28.52 -27.78
N VAL A 375 25.01 28.48 -27.87
CA VAL A 375 24.12 29.64 -27.66
C VAL A 375 24.09 30.05 -26.20
N LEU A 376 24.26 29.11 -25.25
CA LEU A 376 24.23 29.39 -23.83
C LEU A 376 25.29 30.43 -23.41
N SER A 377 26.46 30.43 -24.05
CA SER A 377 27.54 31.39 -23.76
C SER A 377 27.17 32.86 -24.04
N THR A 378 26.08 33.09 -24.76
CA THR A 378 25.56 34.44 -25.06
C THR A 378 24.56 34.93 -24.01
N LEU A 379 24.07 34.03 -23.15
CA LEU A 379 23.10 34.34 -22.10
C LEU A 379 23.81 34.73 -20.80
N ASP A 380 23.18 35.64 -20.07
CA ASP A 380 23.60 36.01 -18.72
C ASP A 380 23.04 34.99 -17.72
N LEU A 381 23.94 34.25 -17.07
CA LEU A 381 23.61 33.19 -16.10
C LEU A 381 23.56 33.71 -14.65
N SER A 382 23.60 35.02 -14.44
CA SER A 382 23.61 35.59 -13.08
C SER A 382 22.28 35.43 -12.34
N GLU A 383 21.15 35.40 -13.03
CA GLU A 383 19.81 35.24 -12.43
C GLU A 383 18.87 34.43 -13.32
N GLY A 384 18.18 33.44 -12.73
CA GLY A 384 17.06 32.72 -13.36
C GLY A 384 15.78 33.54 -13.24
N LYS A 385 15.11 33.80 -14.37
CA LYS A 385 13.87 34.61 -14.43
C LYS A 385 12.60 33.78 -14.45
N VAL A 386 12.69 32.54 -14.92
CA VAL A 386 11.55 31.65 -15.14
C VAL A 386 11.75 30.39 -14.32
N GLU A 387 10.74 29.99 -13.55
CA GLU A 387 10.73 28.73 -12.83
C GLU A 387 10.07 27.62 -13.64
N VAL A 388 10.61 26.41 -13.53
CA VAL A 388 10.03 25.21 -14.14
C VAL A 388 9.03 24.64 -13.15
N SER A 389 7.73 24.79 -13.42
CA SER A 389 6.67 24.19 -12.61
C SER A 389 6.66 22.66 -12.74
N GLN A 390 6.62 22.19 -13.98
CA GLN A 390 6.62 20.77 -14.32
C GLN A 390 7.71 20.48 -15.35
N LEU A 391 8.31 19.29 -15.29
CA LEU A 391 9.33 18.88 -16.27
C LEU A 391 8.77 18.80 -17.70
N LEU A 392 7.46 18.59 -17.87
CA LEU A 392 6.77 18.62 -19.15
C LEU A 392 6.71 20.01 -19.80
N ASP A 393 6.99 21.08 -19.05
CA ASP A 393 7.02 22.45 -19.60
C ASP A 393 8.19 22.66 -20.55
N LEU A 394 9.24 21.83 -20.43
CA LEU A 394 10.41 21.83 -21.30
C LEU A 394 10.14 21.20 -22.69
N VAL A 395 9.08 20.40 -22.81
CA VAL A 395 8.72 19.70 -24.05
C VAL A 395 8.05 20.66 -25.02
N GLY A 396 8.65 20.82 -26.20
CA GLY A 396 8.19 21.79 -27.20
C GLY A 396 8.33 23.26 -26.75
N ALA A 397 9.10 23.52 -25.70
CA ALA A 397 9.41 24.88 -25.24
C ALA A 397 10.26 25.64 -26.26
N THR A 398 10.25 26.97 -26.13
CA THR A 398 11.13 27.83 -26.93
C THR A 398 11.90 28.78 -26.02
N VAL A 399 13.10 29.17 -26.44
CA VAL A 399 13.92 30.16 -25.75
C VAL A 399 14.16 31.32 -26.71
N VAL A 400 13.87 32.53 -26.26
CA VAL A 400 14.10 33.74 -27.04
C VAL A 400 15.40 34.39 -26.56
N VAL A 401 16.37 34.52 -27.45
CA VAL A 401 17.68 35.13 -27.14
C VAL A 401 17.83 36.42 -27.94
N GLY A 402 18.20 37.50 -27.25
CA GLY A 402 18.41 38.84 -27.83
C GLY A 402 17.33 39.86 -27.45
N GLU A 403 17.60 41.13 -27.72
CA GLU A 403 16.69 42.25 -27.44
C GLU A 403 16.31 42.99 -28.74
N GLY A 404 15.02 43.29 -28.94
CA GLY A 404 14.55 44.10 -30.07
C GLY A 404 14.52 43.37 -31.41
N ASN A 405 15.06 43.97 -32.46
CA ASN A 405 14.99 43.46 -33.84
C ASN A 405 15.90 42.24 -34.14
N ASP A 406 16.79 41.87 -33.20
CA ASP A 406 17.73 40.75 -33.35
C ASP A 406 17.33 39.53 -32.50
N GLN A 407 16.05 39.41 -32.13
CA GLN A 407 15.54 38.25 -31.40
C GLN A 407 15.61 36.98 -32.26
N ALA A 408 16.28 35.97 -31.75
CA ALA A 408 16.29 34.63 -32.31
C ALA A 408 15.49 33.69 -31.40
N VAL A 409 14.54 32.96 -32.00
CA VAL A 409 13.75 31.93 -31.31
C VAL A 409 14.44 30.59 -31.53
N TYR A 410 14.82 29.93 -30.43
CA TYR A 410 15.39 28.60 -30.45
C TYR A 410 14.38 27.56 -29.94
N GLN A 411 14.30 26.44 -30.65
CA GLN A 411 13.41 25.33 -30.32
C GLN A 411 14.07 24.35 -29.35
N SER A 412 13.27 23.83 -28.43
CA SER A 412 13.69 22.79 -27.49
C SER A 412 14.26 21.55 -28.20
N PRO A 413 15.35 20.95 -27.68
CA PRO A 413 15.80 19.65 -28.13
C PRO A 413 14.80 18.53 -27.74
N PHE A 414 13.84 18.82 -26.87
CA PHE A 414 12.78 17.92 -26.43
C PHE A 414 11.55 18.07 -27.34
N ALA A 415 11.57 17.34 -28.46
CA ALA A 415 10.49 17.35 -29.43
C ALA A 415 9.21 16.67 -28.88
N ASN A 416 8.04 17.24 -29.21
CA ASN A 416 6.72 16.71 -28.86
C ASN A 416 6.26 15.62 -29.85
N GLU A 417 7.12 14.64 -30.11
CA GLU A 417 6.79 13.46 -30.90
C GLU A 417 7.01 12.20 -30.04
N PRO A 418 6.05 11.24 -30.00
CA PRO A 418 6.14 10.05 -29.13
C PRO A 418 7.47 9.29 -29.22
N LEU A 419 7.98 9.10 -30.45
CA LEU A 419 9.24 8.39 -30.68
C LEU A 419 10.46 9.15 -30.14
N SER A 420 10.44 10.48 -30.21
CA SER A 420 11.48 11.33 -29.62
C SER A 420 11.38 11.32 -28.10
N MET A 421 10.17 11.44 -27.56
CA MET A 421 9.89 11.39 -26.12
C MET A 421 10.43 10.12 -25.48
N ALA A 422 10.26 8.97 -26.13
CA ALA A 422 10.77 7.68 -25.64
C ALA A 422 12.28 7.66 -25.37
N THR A 423 13.05 8.57 -25.99
CA THR A 423 14.51 8.63 -25.85
C THR A 423 14.96 9.51 -24.68
N TYR A 424 14.26 10.60 -24.39
CA TYR A 424 14.69 11.58 -23.38
C TYR A 424 13.84 11.57 -22.09
N MET A 425 12.60 11.09 -22.15
CA MET A 425 11.71 11.07 -20.97
C MET A 425 12.26 10.29 -19.77
N PRO A 426 12.91 9.12 -19.95
CA PRO A 426 13.51 8.40 -18.82
C PRO A 426 14.57 9.24 -18.08
N TYR A 427 15.35 10.03 -18.83
CA TYR A 427 16.36 10.90 -18.26
C TYR A 427 15.74 12.10 -17.55
N LEU A 428 14.72 12.73 -18.15
CA LEU A 428 14.04 13.86 -17.51
C LEU A 428 13.33 13.41 -16.22
N MET A 429 12.51 12.37 -16.28
CA MET A 429 11.68 11.94 -15.15
C MET A 429 12.46 11.15 -14.09
N GLY A 430 13.53 10.44 -14.47
CA GLY A 430 14.31 9.62 -13.55
C GLY A 430 15.41 10.38 -12.81
N LEU A 431 15.93 11.47 -13.39
CA LEU A 431 17.12 12.16 -12.88
C LEU A 431 16.84 13.59 -12.40
N LEU A 432 15.76 14.22 -12.85
CA LEU A 432 15.44 15.60 -12.53
C LEU A 432 14.21 15.70 -11.62
N THR A 433 14.12 16.82 -10.90
CA THR A 433 12.92 17.23 -10.16
C THR A 433 12.69 18.73 -10.37
N SER A 434 11.43 19.17 -10.25
CA SER A 434 11.09 20.61 -10.25
C SER A 434 11.11 21.23 -8.86
N LYS A 435 11.11 20.42 -7.79
CA LYS A 435 11.13 20.90 -6.41
C LYS A 435 12.08 20.04 -5.58
N ASP A 436 12.82 20.70 -4.70
CA ASP A 436 13.64 20.03 -3.70
C ASP A 436 12.78 19.62 -2.49
N TYR A 437 12.50 18.33 -2.36
CA TYR A 437 11.83 17.71 -1.23
C TYR A 437 12.40 16.30 -1.00
N ASP A 438 12.44 15.84 0.25
CA ASP A 438 12.89 14.47 0.57
C ASP A 438 11.84 13.43 0.17
N SER A 439 10.58 13.71 0.50
CA SER A 439 9.42 12.86 0.21
C SER A 439 8.17 13.71 0.01
N MET A 440 7.31 13.28 -0.91
CA MET A 440 5.97 13.84 -1.11
C MET A 440 4.89 12.83 -0.74
N PRO A 441 3.68 13.28 -0.37
CA PRO A 441 2.53 12.38 -0.29
C PRO A 441 2.32 11.64 -1.61
N GLY A 442 1.99 10.36 -1.54
CA GLY A 442 1.93 9.50 -2.71
C GLY A 442 0.71 9.80 -3.57
N ARG A 443 0.96 10.06 -4.85
CA ARG A 443 -0.01 10.18 -5.95
C ARG A 443 -0.50 8.79 -6.38
N ILE A 444 -1.45 8.75 -7.31
CA ILE A 444 -2.04 7.50 -7.81
C ILE A 444 -1.08 6.80 -8.78
N ASN A 445 -0.63 5.60 -8.43
CA ASN A 445 0.24 4.79 -9.26
C ASN A 445 -0.54 4.14 -10.42
N LEU A 446 -0.33 4.61 -11.63
CA LEU A 446 -1.02 4.13 -12.84
C LEU A 446 -0.74 2.65 -13.15
N ASN A 447 0.41 2.12 -12.76
CA ASN A 447 0.80 0.76 -13.09
C ASN A 447 0.11 -0.28 -12.18
N GLU A 448 -0.14 0.07 -10.92
CA GLU A 448 -0.65 -0.86 -9.90
C GLU A 448 -2.06 -0.53 -9.40
N CYS A 449 -2.64 0.63 -9.72
CA CYS A 449 -3.97 0.99 -9.23
C CYS A 449 -5.09 0.11 -9.79
N PRO A 450 -6.20 -0.09 -9.06
CA PRO A 450 -7.42 -0.70 -9.60
C PRO A 450 -8.04 0.13 -10.73
N ALA A 451 -8.80 -0.51 -11.62
CA ALA A 451 -9.40 0.15 -12.78
C ALA A 451 -10.34 1.30 -12.40
N GLU A 452 -11.07 1.16 -11.29
CA GLU A 452 -12.01 2.16 -10.77
C GLU A 452 -11.34 3.52 -10.57
N LEU A 453 -10.10 3.52 -10.06
CA LEU A 453 -9.36 4.77 -9.84
C LEU A 453 -8.94 5.41 -11.17
N ILE A 454 -8.68 4.63 -12.22
CA ILE A 454 -8.34 5.16 -13.55
C ILE A 454 -9.58 5.79 -14.20
N TYR A 455 -10.74 5.12 -14.12
CA TYR A 455 -12.00 5.68 -14.60
C TYR A 455 -12.43 6.92 -13.81
N GLY A 456 -11.96 7.06 -12.57
CA GLY A 456 -12.18 8.23 -11.71
C GLY A 456 -11.25 9.41 -11.98
N LEU A 457 -10.19 9.26 -12.78
CA LEU A 457 -9.27 10.37 -13.04
C LEU A 457 -9.96 11.46 -13.86
N PRO A 458 -9.81 12.74 -13.48
CA PRO A 458 -10.39 13.83 -14.25
C PRO A 458 -9.81 13.88 -15.66
N ILE A 459 -10.54 14.46 -16.62
CA ILE A 459 -10.12 14.68 -18.02
C ILE A 459 -10.02 13.39 -18.87
N LEU A 460 -10.00 12.20 -18.25
CA LEU A 460 -10.01 10.93 -18.99
C LEU A 460 -11.44 10.57 -19.41
N GLU A 461 -11.64 10.41 -20.72
CA GLU A 461 -12.85 9.80 -21.26
C GLU A 461 -12.80 8.28 -21.08
N GLU A 462 -13.95 7.61 -21.00
CA GLU A 462 -14.06 6.16 -20.81
C GLU A 462 -13.24 5.36 -21.84
N GLU A 463 -13.19 5.82 -23.10
CA GLU A 463 -12.38 5.20 -24.16
C GLU A 463 -10.87 5.30 -23.86
N THR A 464 -10.40 6.45 -23.40
CA THR A 464 -8.99 6.66 -23.06
C THR A 464 -8.59 5.92 -21.78
N ALA A 465 -9.48 5.86 -20.79
CA ALA A 465 -9.28 5.10 -19.57
C ALA A 465 -9.18 3.60 -19.87
N LEU A 466 -10.07 3.06 -20.72
CA LEU A 466 -10.01 1.68 -21.16
C LEU A 466 -8.71 1.38 -21.92
N ALA A 467 -8.31 2.25 -22.85
CA ALA A 467 -7.05 2.08 -23.58
C ALA A 467 -5.83 2.05 -22.64
N LEU A 468 -5.84 2.84 -21.56
CA LEU A 468 -4.79 2.82 -20.54
C LEU A 468 -4.78 1.50 -19.77
N VAL A 469 -5.95 1.01 -19.34
CA VAL A 469 -6.07 -0.28 -18.65
C VAL A 469 -5.61 -1.43 -19.53
N GLU A 470 -6.04 -1.47 -20.80
CA GLU A 470 -5.58 -2.48 -21.76
C GLU A 470 -4.06 -2.42 -21.96
N ALA A 471 -3.51 -1.22 -22.15
CA ALA A 471 -2.08 -1.03 -22.31
C ALA A 471 -1.26 -1.43 -21.07
N ARG A 472 -1.83 -1.40 -19.86
CA ARG A 472 -1.17 -1.92 -18.64
C ARG A 472 -1.04 -3.45 -18.66
N GLY A 473 -2.02 -4.14 -19.21
CA GLY A 473 -2.01 -5.60 -19.32
C GLY A 473 -0.96 -6.11 -20.32
N GLU A 474 -0.46 -5.25 -21.20
CA GLU A 474 0.59 -5.58 -22.16
C GLU A 474 1.97 -5.57 -21.48
N GLN A 475 2.70 -6.69 -21.60
CA GLN A 475 4.09 -6.74 -21.17
C GLN A 475 4.97 -5.91 -22.10
N SER A 476 5.56 -4.84 -21.56
CA SER A 476 6.48 -3.95 -22.26
C SER A 476 7.82 -3.91 -21.53
N GLU A 477 8.90 -4.07 -22.29
CA GLU A 477 10.28 -3.93 -21.80
C GLU A 477 10.76 -2.47 -21.85
N SER A 478 9.85 -1.53 -22.15
CA SER A 478 10.19 -0.11 -22.24
C SER A 478 10.47 0.48 -20.86
N GLU A 479 11.66 1.05 -20.68
CA GLU A 479 12.05 1.75 -19.45
C GLU A 479 11.08 2.90 -19.11
N ASN A 480 10.40 3.46 -20.12
CA ASN A 480 9.40 4.51 -19.93
C ASN A 480 8.27 4.10 -18.99
N ARG A 481 7.92 2.79 -18.90
CA ARG A 481 6.86 2.28 -18.02
C ARG A 481 7.14 2.47 -16.53
N ARG A 482 8.39 2.81 -16.16
CA ARG A 482 8.77 3.15 -14.78
C ARG A 482 8.38 4.58 -14.39
N PHE A 483 7.99 5.41 -15.35
CA PHE A 483 7.69 6.83 -15.16
C PHE A 483 6.24 7.14 -15.52
N GLU A 484 5.66 8.12 -14.84
CA GLU A 484 4.26 8.53 -14.98
C GLU A 484 3.91 8.99 -16.41
N THR A 485 4.90 9.38 -17.21
CA THR A 485 4.72 9.87 -18.57
C THR A 485 4.58 8.77 -19.62
N TRP A 486 4.58 7.49 -19.24
CA TRP A 486 4.47 6.40 -20.22
C TRP A 486 3.22 6.46 -21.11
N PRO A 487 2.02 6.89 -20.65
CA PRO A 487 0.84 6.97 -21.52
C PRO A 487 1.00 8.06 -22.60
N LEU A 488 1.78 9.12 -22.32
CA LEU A 488 2.15 10.16 -23.28
C LEU A 488 3.13 9.62 -24.33
N VAL A 489 4.14 8.86 -23.90
CA VAL A 489 5.15 8.27 -24.79
C VAL A 489 4.54 7.23 -25.74
N GLU A 490 3.52 6.51 -25.29
CA GLU A 490 2.80 5.53 -26.10
C GLU A 490 1.70 6.14 -26.96
N GLY A 491 1.45 7.45 -26.83
CA GLY A 491 0.47 8.20 -27.61
C GLY A 491 -0.99 7.94 -27.21
N ILE A 492 -1.22 7.43 -26.00
CA ILE A 492 -2.56 7.27 -25.41
C ILE A 492 -3.08 8.62 -24.94
N LEU A 493 -2.21 9.42 -24.31
CA LEU A 493 -2.53 10.76 -23.83
C LEU A 493 -1.80 11.84 -24.63
N THR A 494 -2.43 12.99 -24.77
CA THR A 494 -1.79 14.19 -25.33
C THR A 494 -0.92 14.89 -24.27
N LEU A 495 0.04 15.72 -24.71
CA LEU A 495 0.90 16.49 -23.79
C LEU A 495 0.09 17.36 -22.83
N GLU A 496 -1.01 17.94 -23.32
CA GLU A 496 -1.87 18.81 -22.50
C GLU A 496 -2.65 18.03 -21.43
N GLN A 497 -3.25 16.89 -21.81
CA GLN A 497 -3.89 16.00 -20.84
C GLN A 497 -2.90 15.51 -19.79
N MET A 498 -1.67 15.17 -20.21
CA MET A 498 -0.65 14.69 -19.29
C MET A 498 -0.20 15.79 -18.31
N ARG A 499 -0.08 17.05 -18.72
CA ARG A 499 0.23 18.18 -17.81
C ARG A 499 -0.79 18.34 -16.69
N GLN A 500 -2.06 18.15 -17.01
CA GLN A 500 -3.15 18.26 -16.04
C GLN A 500 -3.25 17.03 -15.12
N LEU A 501 -2.85 15.85 -15.60
CA LEU A 501 -2.86 14.61 -14.81
C LEU A 501 -1.62 14.43 -13.94
N LEU A 502 -0.46 14.94 -14.34
CA LEU A 502 0.82 14.72 -13.66
C LEU A 502 0.82 15.06 -12.14
N PRO A 503 0.10 16.08 -11.64
CA PRO A 503 -0.03 16.32 -10.20
C PRO A 503 -0.74 15.19 -9.43
N LEU A 504 -1.57 14.39 -10.10
CA LEU A 504 -2.41 13.35 -9.50
C LEU A 504 -1.83 11.94 -9.64
N VAL A 505 -0.93 11.73 -10.59
CA VAL A 505 -0.48 10.38 -10.99
C VAL A 505 1.02 10.17 -10.81
N THR A 506 1.41 8.92 -10.56
CA THR A 506 2.79 8.43 -10.48
C THR A 506 2.88 7.08 -11.19
N ALA A 507 4.09 6.55 -11.38
CA ALA A 507 4.33 5.17 -11.82
C ALA A 507 5.04 4.32 -10.76
N GLY A 508 5.33 4.91 -9.60
CA GLY A 508 6.04 4.29 -8.49
C GLY A 508 5.36 4.51 -7.15
N GLY A 509 6.19 4.69 -6.11
CA GLY A 509 5.76 4.81 -4.72
C GLY A 509 6.71 4.00 -3.83
N ASP A 510 7.07 4.57 -2.69
CA ASP A 510 8.07 3.99 -1.80
C ASP A 510 7.47 3.42 -0.52
N VAL A 511 6.15 3.43 -0.39
CA VAL A 511 5.45 2.84 0.75
C VAL A 511 4.75 1.57 0.30
N PHE A 512 4.98 0.50 1.05
CA PHE A 512 4.56 -0.84 0.68
C PHE A 512 3.76 -1.51 1.77
N ARG A 513 2.71 -2.24 1.37
CA ARG A 513 1.86 -3.06 2.23
C ARG A 513 2.03 -4.53 1.94
N ALA A 514 1.95 -5.34 2.99
CA ALA A 514 1.74 -6.77 2.83
C ALA A 514 1.06 -7.40 4.04
N GLN A 515 0.49 -8.57 3.82
CA GLN A 515 0.14 -9.49 4.89
C GLN A 515 1.26 -10.50 5.09
N VAL A 516 1.73 -10.60 6.33
CA VAL A 516 2.76 -11.55 6.72
C VAL A 516 2.12 -12.65 7.56
N VAL A 517 2.30 -13.89 7.11
CA VAL A 517 1.69 -15.08 7.73
C VAL A 517 2.80 -16.00 8.22
N GLY A 518 2.92 -16.13 9.53
CA GLY A 518 3.79 -17.10 10.19
C GLY A 518 2.98 -18.35 10.53
N TYR A 519 3.44 -19.52 10.12
CA TYR A 519 2.69 -20.77 10.31
C TYR A 519 3.59 -21.98 10.46
N PHE A 520 3.03 -23.04 11.04
CA PHE A 520 3.65 -24.36 11.07
C PHE A 520 3.00 -25.26 10.03
N GLU A 521 3.78 -26.04 9.27
CA GLU A 521 3.27 -26.85 8.15
C GLU A 521 2.27 -27.94 8.61
N GLY A 522 2.58 -28.60 9.73
CA GLY A 522 1.81 -29.72 10.27
C GLY A 522 0.95 -29.37 11.49
N ALA A 523 0.98 -28.11 11.95
CA ALA A 523 0.22 -27.67 13.12
C ALA A 523 -0.70 -26.49 12.80
N ASN A 524 -1.83 -26.39 13.49
CA ASN A 524 -2.83 -25.35 13.24
C ASN A 524 -2.46 -23.98 13.83
N GLN A 525 -1.29 -23.85 14.47
CA GLN A 525 -0.84 -22.58 15.02
C GLN A 525 -0.31 -21.68 13.89
N SER A 526 -0.84 -20.45 13.85
CA SER A 526 -0.41 -19.42 12.92
C SER A 526 -0.62 -18.05 13.55
N ALA A 527 0.12 -17.08 13.03
CA ALA A 527 -0.06 -15.67 13.29
C ALA A 527 -0.11 -14.95 11.93
N ARG A 528 -0.94 -13.92 11.86
CA ARG A 528 -1.09 -13.06 10.68
C ARG A 528 -1.09 -11.61 11.11
N VAL A 529 -0.31 -10.81 10.39
CA VAL A 529 -0.21 -9.37 10.59
C VAL A 529 -0.30 -8.68 9.23
N GLU A 530 -0.94 -7.52 9.23
CA GLU A 530 -0.86 -6.55 8.15
C GLU A 530 0.13 -5.47 8.53
N VAL A 531 1.08 -5.21 7.63
CA VAL A 531 2.12 -4.19 7.83
C VAL A 531 2.16 -3.22 6.67
N VAL A 532 2.48 -1.96 6.98
CA VAL A 532 2.86 -0.96 5.99
C VAL A 532 4.25 -0.44 6.34
N ILE A 533 5.13 -0.44 5.35
CA ILE A 533 6.55 -0.10 5.48
C ILE A 533 6.83 1.08 4.57
N ASP A 534 7.26 2.20 5.14
CA ASP A 534 7.72 3.40 4.44
C ASP A 534 9.21 3.25 4.10
N ALA A 535 9.53 3.09 2.81
CA ALA A 535 10.89 2.94 2.30
C ALA A 535 11.42 4.21 1.61
N THR A 536 10.82 5.38 1.89
CA THR A 536 11.33 6.68 1.39
C THR A 536 12.71 7.02 1.94
N THR A 537 13.04 6.49 3.12
CA THR A 537 14.35 6.67 3.76
C THR A 537 15.23 5.42 3.59
N ILE A 538 16.55 5.60 3.74
CA ILE A 538 17.54 4.53 3.64
C ILE A 538 17.26 3.38 4.64
N ASN A 539 16.60 3.68 5.76
CA ASN A 539 16.19 2.68 6.74
C ASN A 539 14.66 2.65 6.79
N PRO A 540 14.00 1.74 6.05
CA PRO A 540 12.55 1.74 5.95
C PRO A 540 11.88 1.62 7.32
N ASP A 541 10.81 2.36 7.57
CA ASP A 541 10.12 2.41 8.86
C ASP A 541 8.75 1.73 8.78
N ILE A 542 8.38 1.01 9.84
CA ILE A 542 7.06 0.37 9.93
C ILE A 542 6.08 1.43 10.44
N VAL A 543 5.25 1.97 9.54
CA VAL A 543 4.29 3.04 9.86
C VAL A 543 2.96 2.48 10.36
N TYR A 544 2.63 1.25 9.97
CA TYR A 544 1.41 0.57 10.43
C TYR A 544 1.68 -0.90 10.73
N TRP A 545 1.10 -1.38 11.83
CA TRP A 545 1.18 -2.76 12.27
C TRP A 545 -0.14 -3.19 12.90
N ARG A 546 -0.78 -4.22 12.34
CA ARG A 546 -2.02 -4.77 12.89
C ARG A 546 -2.06 -6.28 12.88
N SER A 547 -2.33 -6.87 14.04
CA SER A 547 -2.58 -8.30 14.14
C SER A 547 -3.96 -8.68 13.60
N LEU A 548 -3.97 -9.50 12.54
CA LEU A 548 -5.16 -10.14 11.98
C LEU A 548 -5.34 -11.58 12.47
N SER A 549 -4.52 -12.00 13.45
CA SER A 549 -4.52 -13.39 13.96
C SER A 549 -5.86 -13.80 14.58
N HIS A 550 -6.65 -12.84 15.06
CA HIS A 550 -8.00 -13.07 15.61
C HIS A 550 -9.01 -13.46 14.52
N LEU A 551 -8.76 -13.12 13.26
CA LEU A 551 -9.54 -13.54 12.09
C LEU A 551 -9.07 -14.91 11.54
N GLY A 552 -8.12 -15.55 12.21
CA GLY A 552 -7.50 -16.79 11.76
C GLY A 552 -6.40 -16.58 10.73
N ARG A 553 -6.01 -17.67 10.07
CA ARG A 553 -4.87 -17.70 9.13
C ARG A 553 -5.15 -17.00 7.80
N GLY A 554 -6.42 -16.86 7.40
CA GLY A 554 -6.86 -16.26 6.13
C GLY A 554 -6.59 -17.11 4.88
N PHE A 555 -5.49 -17.87 4.86
CA PHE A 555 -5.03 -18.62 3.70
C PHE A 555 -4.88 -20.12 4.00
N ASP A 556 -5.01 -20.97 2.98
CA ASP A 556 -4.70 -22.39 3.10
C ASP A 556 -3.18 -22.64 3.15
N VAL A 557 -2.76 -23.73 3.82
CA VAL A 557 -1.33 -24.08 3.91
C VAL A 557 -0.73 -24.35 2.53
N GLY A 558 -1.50 -24.95 1.61
CA GLY A 558 -1.04 -25.19 0.24
C GLY A 558 -0.70 -23.89 -0.49
N THR A 559 -1.48 -22.83 -0.23
CA THR A 559 -1.25 -21.49 -0.77
C THR A 559 -0.03 -20.83 -0.11
N LEU A 560 0.11 -20.92 1.21
CA LEU A 560 1.29 -20.38 1.90
C LEU A 560 2.60 -21.08 1.48
N GLY A 561 2.48 -22.34 1.05
CA GLY A 561 3.54 -23.22 0.59
C GLY A 561 3.92 -24.27 1.64
N VAL A 562 4.36 -25.44 1.17
CA VAL A 562 4.87 -26.52 2.03
C VAL A 562 6.19 -26.98 1.45
N ARG A 563 7.24 -27.06 2.27
CA ARG A 563 8.49 -27.66 1.82
C ARG A 563 8.35 -29.18 1.83
N GLY A 564 8.32 -29.77 0.62
CA GLY A 564 8.44 -31.22 0.46
C GLY A 564 9.73 -31.76 1.09
N GLU A 565 9.74 -33.03 1.50
CA GLU A 565 10.87 -33.70 2.16
C GLU A 565 12.20 -33.61 1.36
N ASP A 566 12.13 -33.44 0.03
CA ASP A 566 13.29 -33.33 -0.86
C ASP A 566 14.05 -31.98 -0.78
N GLY A 567 13.42 -30.93 -0.24
CA GLY A 567 14.02 -29.59 -0.14
C GLY A 567 15.13 -29.45 0.91
N MET A 568 15.41 -30.51 1.67
CA MET A 568 16.46 -30.52 2.70
C MET A 568 17.78 -31.14 2.22
N GLN A 569 17.82 -31.79 1.05
CA GLN A 569 19.07 -32.37 0.52
C GLN A 569 19.97 -31.37 -0.20
N THR A 570 19.47 -30.20 -0.63
CA THR A 570 20.25 -29.24 -1.44
C THR A 570 20.99 -28.17 -0.64
N LEU A 571 20.74 -28.04 0.67
CA LEU A 571 21.50 -27.13 1.55
C LEU A 571 22.59 -27.83 2.36
N SER A 572 22.78 -29.13 2.12
CA SER A 572 23.86 -29.93 2.69
C SER A 572 24.85 -30.26 1.58
N ILE A 573 25.99 -29.55 1.58
CA ILE A 573 27.20 -29.76 0.76
C ILE A 573 27.21 -28.99 -0.57
N ALA A 574 27.73 -27.77 -0.51
CA ALA A 574 28.68 -27.27 -1.50
C ALA A 574 29.86 -26.65 -0.74
N GLU A 575 31.05 -27.25 -0.91
CA GLU A 575 32.37 -26.74 -0.52
C GLU A 575 32.74 -25.46 -1.27
#